data_AF-A0A1U7D7F0-F1
#
_entry.id   AF-A0A1U7D7F0-F1
#
_cell.length_a   1.000
_cell.length_b   1.000
_cell.length_c   1.000
_cell.angle_alpha   90.00
_cell.angle_beta   90.00
_cell.angle_gamma   90.00
#
_symmetry.space_group_name_H-M   'P 1'
#
loop_
_entity.id
_entity.type
_entity.pdbx_description
1 polymer ?
#
loop_
_entity_poly.entity_id
_entity_poly.type
_entity_poly.pdbx_seq_one_letter_code
_entity_poly.pdbx_strand_id
1 'polypeptide(L)'
;MRSAALLILATLPLPCFGQQAPCVGSGFDLPLPGASAVERRSADVPSARYAGIWQEGRVAGYVYQLSSDLSAMLAPTRNAPDWQITVMCDATEDRCDQTRVGAVPDAALPVADMLGQCLLGRDVSAPAAQGGAMLGLPPDAGVTDTDRIVDSNAALATGAGAEGARGGGSGVSPERAQQCAEAAAMGTAAPVQALQTLLAAGGFDPGPADGVMGARTRSAMVEALGPSADDLSARNAFAALSGRLCGE
;
A
#
# COMPACT_ATOMS: atom_id res chain seq x y z
N MET A 1 62.58 41.23 30.39
CA MET A 1 61.66 41.39 29.26
C MET A 1 61.27 39.98 28.80
N ARG A 2 60.07 39.51 29.14
CA ARG A 2 59.59 38.15 28.82
C ARG A 2 58.57 38.29 27.70
N SER A 3 58.93 37.86 26.49
CA SER A 3 58.05 37.85 25.32
C SER A 3 57.03 36.72 25.46
N ALA A 4 55.76 37.07 25.61
CA ALA A 4 54.65 36.14 25.53
C ALA A 4 54.30 35.91 24.06
N ALA A 5 54.57 34.71 23.55
CA ALA A 5 54.14 34.28 22.23
C ALA A 5 52.65 33.90 22.31
N LEU A 6 51.80 34.69 21.65
CA LEU A 6 50.37 34.44 21.50
C LEU A 6 50.18 33.36 20.42
N LEU A 7 49.91 32.13 20.82
CA LEU A 7 49.50 31.04 19.92
C LEU A 7 48.04 31.28 19.50
N ILE A 8 47.84 31.75 18.28
CA ILE A 8 46.53 31.84 17.64
C ILE A 8 46.12 30.42 17.23
N LEU A 9 45.27 29.77 18.03
CA LEU A 9 44.60 28.54 17.64
C LEU A 9 43.60 28.87 16.52
N ALA A 10 43.93 28.48 15.30
CA ALA A 10 43.00 28.46 14.18
C ALA A 10 41.97 27.33 14.40
N THR A 11 40.75 27.69 14.78
CA THR A 11 39.60 26.77 14.82
C THR A 11 39.18 26.47 13.38
N LEU A 12 39.69 25.38 12.82
CA LEU A 12 39.17 24.79 11.58
C LEU A 12 37.75 24.26 11.83
N PRO A 13 36.75 24.61 11.00
CA PRO A 13 35.42 24.01 11.09
C PRO A 13 35.53 22.53 10.75
N LEU A 14 35.10 21.67 11.69
CA LEU A 14 34.93 20.25 11.42
C LEU A 14 33.93 20.09 10.26
N PRO A 15 34.22 19.25 9.25
CA PRO A 15 33.21 18.86 8.30
C PRO A 15 32.12 18.12 9.07
N CYS A 16 30.92 18.71 9.14
CA CYS A 16 29.71 17.95 9.40
C CYS A 16 29.58 16.96 8.25
N PHE A 17 30.06 15.73 8.44
CA PHE A 17 29.58 14.60 7.67
C PHE A 17 28.08 14.51 7.96
N GLY A 18 27.28 15.10 7.07
CA GLY A 18 25.85 14.83 7.02
C GLY A 18 25.73 13.34 6.79
N GLN A 19 25.37 12.59 7.83
CA GLN A 19 25.02 11.19 7.66
C GLN A 19 23.80 11.17 6.75
N GLN A 20 24.03 10.79 5.49
CA GLN A 20 22.95 10.51 4.55
C GLN A 20 22.12 9.39 5.19
N ALA A 21 20.83 9.65 5.37
CA ALA A 21 19.95 8.65 5.95
C ALA A 21 19.89 7.49 4.96
N PRO A 22 20.20 6.25 5.39
CA PRO A 22 20.17 5.13 4.48
C PRO A 22 18.74 4.95 3.97
N CYS A 23 18.61 4.77 2.66
CA CYS A 23 17.32 4.67 1.96
C CYS A 23 16.39 3.60 2.57
N VAL A 24 16.97 2.54 3.11
CA VAL A 24 16.35 1.60 4.03
C VAL A 24 17.29 1.39 5.21
N GLY A 25 16.76 1.26 6.42
CA GLY A 25 17.58 0.90 7.57
C GLY A 25 18.30 -0.43 7.34
N SER A 26 19.44 -0.65 7.96
CA SER A 26 20.22 -1.89 7.82
C SER A 26 19.44 -3.17 8.21
N GLY A 27 18.40 -3.04 9.03
CA GLY A 27 17.45 -4.11 9.35
C GLY A 27 16.12 -4.03 8.58
N PHE A 28 16.05 -3.25 7.51
CA PHE A 28 14.83 -2.96 6.75
C PHE A 28 13.74 -2.27 7.59
N ASP A 29 14.16 -1.48 8.59
CA ASP A 29 13.31 -0.75 9.52
C ASP A 29 12.77 0.57 9.00
N LEU A 30 13.49 1.19 8.08
CA LEU A 30 13.06 2.42 7.45
C LEU A 30 12.32 2.09 6.15
N PRO A 31 11.10 2.62 5.93
CA PRO A 31 10.40 2.43 4.68
C PRO A 31 11.15 3.11 3.55
N LEU A 32 11.21 2.45 2.39
CA LEU A 32 11.71 3.04 1.16
C LEU A 32 11.01 4.39 0.88
N PRO A 33 11.73 5.46 0.50
CA PRO A 33 11.14 6.76 0.22
C PRO A 33 10.02 6.69 -0.82
N GLY A 34 8.84 7.20 -0.48
CA GLY A 34 7.66 7.16 -1.36
C GLY A 34 6.93 5.82 -1.40
N ALA A 35 7.34 4.85 -0.58
CA ALA A 35 6.64 3.59 -0.45
C ALA A 35 5.46 3.67 0.52
N SER A 36 4.43 2.89 0.24
CA SER A 36 3.23 2.69 1.05
C SER A 36 2.99 1.21 1.30
N ALA A 37 2.18 0.87 2.31
CA ALA A 37 1.91 -0.50 2.72
C ALA A 37 3.19 -1.33 2.93
N VAL A 38 4.21 -0.71 3.52
CA VAL A 38 5.52 -1.31 3.74
C VAL A 38 5.44 -2.31 4.89
N GLU A 39 5.87 -3.53 4.63
CA GLU A 39 5.96 -4.61 5.61
C GLU A 39 7.36 -5.22 5.58
N ARG A 40 7.93 -5.46 6.77
CA ARG A 40 9.15 -6.25 6.90
C ARG A 40 8.76 -7.71 7.07
N ARG A 41 9.45 -8.57 6.32
CA ARG A 41 9.31 -10.02 6.38
C ARG A 41 10.65 -10.63 6.70
N SER A 42 10.61 -11.83 7.27
CA SER A 42 11.77 -12.68 7.46
C SER A 42 11.40 -14.13 7.19
N ALA A 43 12.37 -14.93 6.75
CA ALA A 43 12.22 -16.38 6.61
C ALA A 43 13.07 -17.09 7.68
N ASP A 44 12.43 -17.95 8.47
CA ASP A 44 13.06 -18.70 9.57
C ASP A 44 14.09 -19.74 9.07
N VAL A 45 13.91 -20.23 7.84
CA VAL A 45 14.83 -21.16 7.18
C VAL A 45 15.50 -20.47 5.99
N PRO A 46 16.75 -20.01 6.12
CA PRO A 46 17.49 -19.43 5.00
C PRO A 46 17.71 -20.52 3.96
N SER A 47 17.10 -20.34 2.80
CA SER A 47 17.30 -21.20 1.63
C SER A 47 17.64 -20.32 0.45
N ALA A 48 18.17 -20.90 -0.62
CA ALA A 48 18.53 -20.18 -1.85
C ALA A 48 17.39 -19.34 -2.47
N ARG A 49 16.15 -19.51 -2.00
CA ARG A 49 14.96 -18.81 -2.49
C ARG A 49 14.44 -17.71 -1.56
N TYR A 50 14.90 -17.64 -0.31
CA TYR A 50 14.40 -16.68 0.67
C TYR A 50 15.56 -15.95 1.33
N ALA A 51 15.69 -14.66 1.01
CA ALA A 51 16.55 -13.74 1.73
C ALA A 51 16.14 -13.73 3.21
N GLY A 52 17.09 -13.76 4.14
CA GLY A 52 16.78 -13.85 5.56
C GLY A 52 15.80 -12.76 6.03
N ILE A 53 16.00 -11.53 5.56
CA ILE A 53 15.12 -10.38 5.84
C ILE A 53 14.89 -9.61 4.54
N TRP A 54 13.65 -9.19 4.30
CA TRP A 54 13.31 -8.29 3.20
C TRP A 54 12.21 -7.30 3.61
N GLN A 55 12.15 -6.20 2.88
CA GLN A 55 11.06 -5.24 2.90
C GLN A 55 10.23 -5.41 1.64
N GLU A 56 8.91 -5.35 1.78
CA GLU A 56 8.01 -5.32 0.63
C GLU A 56 6.93 -4.26 0.81
N GLY A 57 6.40 -3.74 -0.29
CA GLY A 57 5.37 -2.71 -0.24
C GLY A 57 4.97 -2.25 -1.64
N ARG A 58 4.44 -1.03 -1.73
CA ARG A 58 4.13 -0.39 -3.01
C ARG A 58 4.86 0.93 -3.18
N VAL A 59 5.47 1.16 -4.33
CA VAL A 59 6.13 2.43 -4.68
C VAL A 59 5.77 2.79 -6.12
N ALA A 60 5.40 4.06 -6.34
CA ALA A 60 4.90 4.55 -7.64
C ALA A 60 3.79 3.67 -8.27
N GLY A 61 2.97 3.02 -7.44
CA GLY A 61 1.89 2.10 -7.87
C GLY A 61 2.31 0.65 -8.09
N TYR A 62 3.60 0.36 -8.19
CA TYR A 62 4.14 -1.00 -8.36
C TYR A 62 4.39 -1.67 -7.02
N VAL A 63 4.33 -3.00 -7.00
CA VAL A 63 4.82 -3.80 -5.88
C VAL A 63 6.33 -3.89 -5.96
N TYR A 64 7.00 -3.65 -4.85
CA TYR A 64 8.44 -3.91 -4.73
C TYR A 64 8.76 -4.88 -3.60
N GLN A 65 9.88 -5.56 -3.75
CA GLN A 65 10.57 -6.32 -2.72
C GLN A 65 12.04 -5.92 -2.73
N LEU A 66 12.61 -5.64 -1.57
CA LEU A 66 14.01 -5.24 -1.37
C LEU A 66 14.61 -6.14 -0.30
N SER A 67 15.71 -6.83 -0.61
CA SER A 67 16.23 -7.93 0.20
C SER A 67 17.65 -7.69 0.69
N SER A 68 18.02 -8.32 1.81
CA SER A 68 19.36 -8.17 2.42
C SER A 68 20.53 -8.69 1.58
N ASP A 69 20.26 -9.55 0.60
CA ASP A 69 21.23 -10.13 -0.33
C ASP A 69 21.53 -9.24 -1.55
N LEU A 70 21.21 -7.95 -1.48
CA LEU A 70 21.40 -6.99 -2.57
C LEU A 70 20.55 -7.31 -3.81
N SER A 71 19.36 -7.88 -3.60
CA SER A 71 18.37 -8.12 -4.64
C SER A 71 17.11 -7.29 -4.44
N ALA A 72 16.49 -6.90 -5.55
CA ALA A 72 15.18 -6.28 -5.56
C ALA A 72 14.29 -6.84 -6.67
N MET A 73 12.99 -6.81 -6.45
CA MET A 73 11.96 -7.15 -7.43
C MET A 73 11.00 -5.96 -7.57
N LEU A 74 10.61 -5.65 -8.80
CA LEU A 74 9.55 -4.69 -9.11
C LEU A 74 8.57 -5.32 -10.09
N ALA A 75 7.28 -5.27 -9.77
CA ALA A 75 6.22 -5.90 -10.54
C ALA A 75 4.89 -5.16 -10.35
N PRO A 76 3.89 -5.32 -11.24
CA PRO A 76 2.57 -4.72 -11.04
C PRO A 76 1.80 -5.38 -9.88
N THR A 77 1.97 -6.69 -9.70
CA THR A 77 1.36 -7.55 -8.68
C THR A 77 2.40 -8.52 -8.12
N ARG A 78 2.17 -9.12 -6.94
CA ARG A 78 3.06 -10.17 -6.41
C ARG A 78 2.85 -11.51 -7.12
N ASN A 79 1.61 -11.77 -7.50
CA ASN A 79 1.19 -13.06 -8.02
C ASN A 79 0.95 -12.96 -9.53
N ALA A 80 1.62 -13.83 -10.28
CA ALA A 80 1.56 -13.92 -11.74
C ALA A 80 1.66 -12.56 -12.48
N PRO A 81 2.76 -11.80 -12.29
CA PRO A 81 2.91 -10.52 -12.95
C PRO A 81 3.10 -10.69 -14.46
N ASP A 82 2.42 -9.85 -15.26
CA ASP A 82 2.60 -9.81 -16.72
C ASP A 82 4.01 -9.32 -17.12
N TRP A 83 4.64 -8.53 -16.24
CA TRP A 83 6.03 -8.12 -16.37
C TRP A 83 6.72 -8.01 -15.01
N GLN A 84 8.03 -8.22 -14.98
CA GLN A 84 8.83 -8.13 -13.77
C GLN A 84 10.22 -7.58 -14.09
N ILE A 85 10.74 -6.74 -13.19
CA ILE A 85 12.15 -6.35 -13.16
C ILE A 85 12.78 -6.96 -11.91
N THR A 86 13.87 -7.70 -12.08
CA THR A 86 14.73 -8.17 -10.99
C THR A 86 16.04 -7.40 -11.05
N VAL A 87 16.42 -6.78 -9.94
CA VAL A 87 17.70 -6.07 -9.78
C VAL A 87 18.59 -6.91 -8.88
N MET A 88 19.83 -7.12 -9.29
CA MET A 88 20.85 -7.79 -8.49
C MET A 88 22.07 -6.89 -8.44
N CYS A 89 22.52 -6.51 -7.25
CA CYS A 89 23.63 -5.59 -7.08
C CYS A 89 24.85 -6.29 -6.48
N ASP A 90 26.02 -5.89 -6.95
CA ASP A 90 27.30 -6.22 -6.34
C ASP A 90 27.86 -4.95 -5.69
N ALA A 91 27.94 -4.94 -4.36
CA ALA A 91 28.46 -3.81 -3.60
C ALA A 91 29.98 -3.63 -3.76
N THR A 92 30.71 -4.66 -4.18
CA THR A 92 32.15 -4.57 -4.43
C THR A 92 32.46 -3.93 -5.79
N GLU A 93 31.62 -4.21 -6.79
CA GLU A 93 31.72 -3.60 -8.12
C GLU A 93 30.95 -2.28 -8.24
N ASP A 94 30.19 -1.91 -7.21
CA ASP A 94 29.30 -0.73 -7.18
C ASP A 94 28.36 -0.70 -8.40
N ARG A 95 27.85 -1.88 -8.79
CA ARG A 95 27.07 -2.11 -10.01
C ARG A 95 25.85 -2.95 -9.72
N CYS A 96 24.75 -2.64 -10.42
CA CYS A 96 23.56 -3.47 -10.45
C CYS A 96 23.24 -3.95 -11.87
N ASP A 97 22.88 -5.22 -11.99
CA ASP A 97 22.33 -5.80 -13.21
C ASP A 97 20.81 -5.93 -13.09
N GLN A 98 20.10 -5.57 -14.16
CA GLN A 98 18.64 -5.64 -14.21
C GLN A 98 18.19 -6.68 -15.24
N THR A 99 17.45 -7.68 -14.78
CA THR A 99 16.77 -8.66 -15.64
C THR A 99 15.31 -8.25 -15.80
N ARG A 100 14.81 -8.28 -17.04
CA ARG A 100 13.44 -7.87 -17.38
C ARG A 100 12.71 -9.01 -18.04
N VAL A 101 11.51 -9.31 -17.56
CA VAL A 101 10.62 -10.34 -18.10
C VAL A 101 9.29 -9.67 -18.45
N GLY A 102 8.73 -9.99 -19.62
CA GLY A 102 7.46 -9.41 -20.09
C GLY A 102 7.56 -7.98 -20.65
N ALA A 103 6.41 -7.33 -20.81
CA ALA A 103 6.31 -5.98 -21.35
C ALA A 103 6.46 -4.91 -20.25
N VAL A 104 7.71 -4.61 -19.90
CA VAL A 104 8.02 -3.63 -18.84
C VAL A 104 7.74 -2.19 -19.33
N PRO A 105 6.93 -1.40 -18.61
CA PRO A 105 6.67 0.00 -18.97
C PRO A 105 7.86 0.91 -18.66
N ASP A 106 8.11 1.93 -19.49
CA ASP A 106 9.20 2.90 -19.30
C ASP A 106 9.14 3.62 -17.94
N ALA A 107 7.93 3.86 -17.42
CA ALA A 107 7.71 4.48 -16.12
C ALA A 107 8.23 3.65 -14.93
N ALA A 108 8.40 2.32 -15.09
CA ALA A 108 8.93 1.45 -14.05
C ALA A 108 10.48 1.46 -13.98
N LEU A 109 11.16 1.91 -15.04
CA LEU A 109 12.63 1.84 -15.10
C LEU A 109 13.34 2.76 -14.11
N PRO A 110 12.92 4.03 -13.93
CA PRO A 110 13.49 4.91 -12.90
C PRO A 110 13.26 4.37 -11.49
N VAL A 111 12.15 3.67 -11.25
CA VAL A 111 11.85 3.06 -9.95
C VAL A 111 12.79 1.88 -9.70
N ALA A 112 13.06 1.05 -10.70
CA ALA A 112 14.03 -0.04 -10.59
C ALA A 112 15.47 0.48 -10.40
N ASP A 113 15.85 1.57 -11.06
CA ASP A 113 17.14 2.23 -10.85
C ASP A 113 17.29 2.74 -9.41
N MET A 114 16.25 3.40 -8.90
CA MET A 114 16.18 3.85 -7.50
C MET A 114 16.33 2.67 -6.52
N LEU A 115 15.69 1.53 -6.77
CA LEU A 115 15.89 0.33 -5.93
C LEU A 115 17.34 -0.13 -5.95
N GLY A 116 18.00 -0.16 -7.11
CA GLY A 116 19.42 -0.51 -7.23
C GLY A 116 20.35 0.46 -6.51
N GLN A 117 20.13 1.76 -6.67
CA GLN A 117 20.87 2.80 -5.94
C GLN A 117 20.74 2.61 -4.43
N CYS A 118 19.53 2.27 -3.96
CA CYS A 118 19.29 2.01 -2.56
C CYS A 118 20.04 0.78 -2.04
N LEU A 119 20.08 -0.32 -2.80
CA LEU A 119 20.85 -1.51 -2.45
C LEU A 119 22.35 -1.23 -2.33
N LEU A 120 22.89 -0.31 -3.15
CA LEU A 120 24.28 0.14 -3.06
C LEU A 120 24.53 1.16 -1.94
N GLY A 121 23.52 1.46 -1.11
CA GLY A 121 23.63 2.42 0.00
C GLY A 121 23.69 3.88 -0.45
N ARG A 122 23.29 4.20 -1.68
CA ARG A 122 23.19 5.57 -2.17
C ARG A 122 21.92 6.21 -1.65
N ASP A 123 21.96 7.53 -1.48
CA ASP A 123 20.77 8.30 -1.15
C ASP A 123 19.80 8.29 -2.33
N VAL A 124 18.55 7.93 -2.06
CA VAL A 124 17.50 7.93 -3.05
C VAL A 124 16.37 8.82 -2.55
N SER A 125 15.93 9.72 -3.40
CA SER A 125 14.70 10.48 -3.16
C SER A 125 13.51 9.69 -3.71
N ALA A 126 12.35 9.84 -3.06
CA ALA A 126 11.12 9.23 -3.53
C ALA A 126 10.97 9.46 -5.04
N PRO A 127 10.62 8.43 -5.84
CA PRO A 127 10.46 8.63 -7.26
C PRO A 127 9.32 9.63 -7.38
N ALA A 128 9.62 10.83 -7.89
CA ALA A 128 8.64 11.89 -8.02
C ALA A 128 7.43 11.25 -8.68
N ALA A 129 6.29 11.29 -8.00
CA ALA A 129 5.04 10.87 -8.60
C ALA A 129 4.99 11.64 -9.92
N GLN A 130 5.18 10.94 -11.02
CA GLN A 130 4.79 11.45 -12.31
C GLN A 130 3.28 11.40 -12.25
N GLY A 131 2.71 12.37 -11.51
CA GLY A 131 1.38 12.82 -11.75
C GLY A 131 1.41 13.18 -13.22
N GLY A 132 0.79 12.32 -14.03
CA GLY A 132 0.28 12.78 -15.31
C GLY A 132 -0.37 14.12 -14.99
N ALA A 133 0.12 15.17 -15.61
CA ALA A 133 -0.42 16.50 -15.42
C ALA A 133 -1.94 16.37 -15.57
N MET A 134 -2.65 16.43 -14.45
CA MET A 134 -4.04 16.82 -14.45
C MET A 134 -3.94 18.27 -14.92
N LEU A 135 -4.03 18.43 -16.24
CA LEU A 135 -4.14 19.73 -16.90
C LEU A 135 -5.18 20.47 -16.08
N GLY A 136 -4.75 21.54 -15.40
CA GLY A 136 -5.61 22.31 -14.53
C GLY A 136 -6.87 22.66 -15.31
N LEU A 137 -8.02 22.29 -14.77
CA LEU A 137 -9.26 22.89 -15.21
C LEU A 137 -9.09 24.41 -15.10
N PRO A 138 -9.47 25.18 -16.13
CA PRO A 138 -9.44 26.64 -16.06
C PRO A 138 -10.32 27.12 -14.89
N PRO A 139 -9.99 28.25 -14.24
CA PRO A 139 -10.72 28.78 -13.08
C PRO A 139 -12.14 29.29 -13.39
N ASP A 140 -12.76 28.87 -14.48
CA ASP A 140 -14.11 29.30 -14.92
C ASP A 140 -15.12 28.15 -15.05
N ALA A 141 -14.82 26.97 -14.49
CA ALA A 141 -15.87 25.95 -14.26
C ALA A 141 -16.73 26.37 -13.06
N GLY A 142 -17.60 27.36 -13.29
CA GLY A 142 -18.57 27.86 -12.32
C GLY A 142 -19.53 26.76 -11.88
N VAL A 143 -19.37 26.30 -10.64
CA VAL A 143 -20.43 25.59 -9.91
C VAL A 143 -21.33 26.66 -9.29
N THR A 144 -22.39 27.05 -9.99
CA THR A 144 -23.54 27.70 -9.38
C THR A 144 -24.60 26.64 -9.10
N ASP A 145 -24.47 25.95 -7.98
CA ASP A 145 -25.61 25.28 -7.36
C ASP A 145 -25.49 25.49 -5.84
N THR A 146 -26.13 26.57 -5.37
CA THR A 146 -26.16 26.95 -3.96
C THR A 146 -27.39 26.35 -3.25
N ASP A 147 -28.04 25.33 -3.83
CA ASP A 147 -29.31 24.79 -3.30
C ASP A 147 -29.18 23.38 -2.70
N ARG A 148 -27.97 22.88 -2.46
CA ARG A 148 -27.78 21.68 -1.63
C ARG A 148 -26.90 21.93 -0.43
N ILE A 149 -27.37 22.82 0.44
CA ILE A 149 -27.11 22.69 1.87
C ILE A 149 -28.13 21.68 2.38
N VAL A 150 -27.67 20.48 2.78
CA VAL A 150 -28.50 19.60 3.62
C VAL A 150 -27.86 19.62 5.00
N ASP A 151 -28.46 20.43 5.86
CA ASP A 151 -28.09 20.58 7.26
C ASP A 151 -28.19 19.25 8.01
N SER A 152 -27.19 19.05 8.86
CA SER A 152 -27.12 17.96 9.82
C SER A 152 -28.24 18.09 10.87
N ASN A 153 -29.00 17.00 11.03
CA ASN A 153 -29.70 16.58 12.25
C ASN A 153 -31.05 17.26 12.56
N ALA A 154 -32.10 16.42 12.64
CA ALA A 154 -33.50 16.67 13.09
C ALA A 154 -34.46 17.16 11.97
N ALA A 155 -35.69 16.66 11.80
CA ALA A 155 -36.58 15.92 12.70
C ALA A 155 -37.72 15.17 11.95
N LEU A 156 -38.15 14.06 12.54
CA LEU A 156 -39.53 13.57 12.76
C LEU A 156 -40.56 13.48 11.60
N ALA A 157 -40.88 12.22 11.26
CA ALA A 157 -42.21 11.59 11.24
C ALA A 157 -43.46 12.40 10.81
N THR A 158 -44.14 11.94 9.75
CA THR A 158 -45.54 11.42 9.73
C THR A 158 -46.03 11.37 8.27
N GLY A 159 -46.61 10.24 7.85
CA GLY A 159 -47.44 10.18 6.65
C GLY A 159 -47.45 8.83 5.94
N ALA A 160 -48.28 7.91 6.44
CA ALA A 160 -48.69 6.73 5.68
C ALA A 160 -49.69 7.13 4.58
N GLY A 161 -49.52 6.55 3.39
CA GLY A 161 -50.45 6.61 2.26
C GLY A 161 -49.98 5.67 1.16
N ALA A 162 -50.43 4.41 1.23
CA ALA A 162 -50.33 3.41 0.18
C ALA A 162 -51.23 3.84 -1.02
N GLU A 163 -51.10 3.40 -2.28
CA GLU A 163 -50.64 2.15 -2.87
C GLU A 163 -50.19 2.37 -4.33
N GLY A 164 -49.20 1.57 -4.78
CA GLY A 164 -49.27 0.87 -6.07
C GLY A 164 -48.54 1.44 -7.29
N ALA A 165 -47.28 1.04 -7.50
CA ALA A 165 -46.84 0.37 -8.73
C ALA A 165 -45.33 0.00 -8.74
N ARG A 166 -45.07 -1.29 -8.49
CA ARG A 166 -44.12 -2.19 -9.19
C ARG A 166 -42.67 -1.72 -9.46
N GLY A 167 -41.74 -2.37 -8.73
CA GLY A 167 -40.54 -2.94 -9.34
C GLY A 167 -39.23 -2.72 -8.59
N GLY A 168 -38.82 -3.71 -7.78
CA GLY A 168 -37.40 -3.98 -7.53
C GLY A 168 -36.72 -3.25 -6.37
N GLY A 169 -37.31 -3.27 -5.17
CA GLY A 169 -36.58 -2.88 -3.96
C GLY A 169 -35.58 -3.96 -3.55
N SER A 170 -34.30 -3.78 -3.89
CA SER A 170 -33.19 -4.46 -3.22
C SER A 170 -33.04 -3.87 -1.82
N GLY A 171 -34.00 -4.16 -0.95
CA GLY A 171 -33.93 -3.82 0.46
C GLY A 171 -32.81 -4.63 1.09
N VAL A 172 -31.78 -3.97 1.59
CA VAL A 172 -30.79 -4.60 2.47
C VAL A 172 -31.58 -5.20 3.63
N SER A 173 -31.58 -6.53 3.75
CA SER A 173 -32.22 -7.22 4.88
C SER A 173 -31.68 -6.63 6.19
N PRO A 174 -32.51 -6.37 7.21
CA PRO A 174 -32.05 -5.87 8.51
C PRO A 174 -30.94 -6.76 9.12
N GLU A 175 -30.94 -8.05 8.75
CA GLU A 175 -29.92 -9.02 9.13
C GLU A 175 -28.55 -8.71 8.52
N ARG A 176 -28.49 -8.23 7.26
CA ARG A 176 -27.23 -7.80 6.61
C ARG A 176 -26.67 -6.52 7.24
N ALA A 177 -27.53 -5.59 7.61
CA ALA A 177 -27.10 -4.36 8.29
C ALA A 177 -26.48 -4.66 9.66
N GLN A 178 -27.07 -5.60 10.41
CA GLN A 178 -26.54 -6.06 11.69
C GLN A 178 -25.22 -6.84 11.52
N GLN A 179 -25.12 -7.70 10.51
CA GLN A 179 -23.88 -8.42 10.17
C GLN A 179 -22.74 -7.47 9.75
N CYS A 180 -23.06 -6.40 9.02
CA CYS A 180 -22.11 -5.33 8.69
C CYS A 180 -21.60 -4.60 9.93
N ALA A 181 -22.49 -4.25 10.87
CA ALA A 181 -22.11 -3.56 12.11
C ALA A 181 -21.22 -4.42 13.00
N GLU A 182 -21.53 -5.71 13.13
CA GLU A 182 -20.74 -6.66 13.92
C GLU A 182 -19.36 -6.90 13.29
N ALA A 183 -19.30 -7.08 11.97
CA ALA A 183 -18.04 -7.22 11.26
C ALA A 183 -17.19 -5.93 11.33
N ALA A 184 -17.80 -4.75 11.27
CA ALA A 184 -17.12 -3.46 11.43
C ALA A 184 -16.51 -3.28 12.83
N ALA A 185 -17.23 -3.69 13.89
CA ALA A 185 -16.71 -3.70 15.24
C ALA A 185 -15.48 -4.63 15.38
N MET A 186 -15.51 -5.79 14.72
CA MET A 186 -14.42 -6.79 14.73
C MET A 186 -13.22 -6.42 13.85
N GLY A 187 -13.41 -5.62 12.79
CA GLY A 187 -12.40 -5.33 11.77
C GLY A 187 -11.13 -4.63 12.27
N THR A 188 -11.18 -4.04 13.46
CA THR A 188 -10.02 -3.39 14.09
C THR A 188 -9.08 -4.39 14.78
N ALA A 189 -9.64 -5.36 15.51
CA ALA A 189 -8.90 -6.33 16.32
C ALA A 189 -8.63 -7.66 15.60
N ALA A 190 -9.55 -8.10 14.73
CA ALA A 190 -9.48 -9.38 14.02
C ALA A 190 -9.87 -9.22 12.53
N PRO A 191 -9.03 -8.57 11.71
CA PRO A 191 -9.39 -8.18 10.34
C PRO A 191 -9.67 -9.37 9.42
N VAL A 192 -8.98 -10.51 9.60
CA VAL A 192 -9.21 -11.71 8.79
C VAL A 192 -10.57 -12.34 9.11
N GLN A 193 -10.89 -12.47 10.39
CA GLN A 193 -12.16 -13.03 10.84
C GLN A 193 -13.33 -12.13 10.43
N ALA A 194 -13.20 -10.82 10.61
CA ALA A 194 -14.18 -9.84 10.16
C ALA A 194 -14.41 -9.90 8.65
N LEU A 195 -13.35 -10.06 7.86
CA LEU A 195 -13.43 -10.24 6.41
C LEU A 195 -14.14 -11.54 6.02
N GLN A 196 -13.82 -12.66 6.66
CA GLN A 196 -14.48 -13.95 6.43
C GLN A 196 -15.99 -13.86 6.73
N THR A 197 -16.36 -13.24 7.85
CA THR A 197 -17.78 -13.01 8.19
C THR A 197 -18.47 -12.16 7.14
N LEU A 198 -17.82 -11.10 6.67
CA LEU A 198 -18.39 -10.17 5.71
C LEU A 198 -18.52 -10.78 4.30
N LEU A 199 -17.54 -11.58 3.88
CA LEU A 199 -17.59 -12.35 2.62
C LEU A 199 -18.74 -13.35 2.64
N ALA A 200 -18.91 -14.08 3.75
CA ALA A 200 -20.03 -15.01 3.91
C ALA A 200 -21.39 -14.29 3.88
N ALA A 201 -21.50 -13.12 4.54
CA ALA A 201 -22.71 -12.28 4.47
C ALA A 201 -22.97 -11.70 3.06
N GLY A 202 -21.91 -11.51 2.28
CA GLY A 202 -21.95 -11.14 0.87
C GLY A 202 -22.34 -12.27 -0.09
N GLY A 203 -22.42 -13.52 0.41
CA GLY A 203 -22.75 -14.71 -0.38
C GLY A 203 -21.56 -15.46 -0.98
N PHE A 204 -20.33 -15.12 -0.60
CA PHE A 204 -19.11 -15.81 -1.02
C PHE A 204 -18.74 -16.94 -0.05
N ASP A 205 -17.90 -17.90 -0.47
CA ASP A 205 -17.41 -19.00 0.39
C ASP A 205 -15.95 -18.81 0.81
N PRO A 206 -15.67 -18.04 1.89
CA PRO A 206 -14.32 -17.92 2.44
C PRO A 206 -13.92 -19.14 3.29
N GLY A 207 -14.81 -20.10 3.54
CA GLY A 207 -14.66 -21.11 4.58
C GLY A 207 -14.97 -20.58 6.00
N PRO A 208 -14.51 -21.25 7.06
CA PRO A 208 -14.82 -20.86 8.44
C PRO A 208 -14.20 -19.51 8.80
N ALA A 209 -14.89 -18.72 9.61
CA ALA A 209 -14.38 -17.46 10.18
C ALA A 209 -13.41 -17.74 11.35
N ASP A 210 -12.30 -18.42 11.05
CA ASP A 210 -11.26 -18.84 11.99
C ASP A 210 -10.12 -17.83 12.15
N GLY A 211 -10.13 -16.74 11.37
CA GLY A 211 -9.08 -15.73 11.36
C GLY A 211 -7.85 -16.12 10.55
N VAL A 212 -7.89 -17.21 9.78
CA VAL A 212 -6.78 -17.67 8.92
C VAL A 212 -7.06 -17.35 7.46
N MET A 213 -6.14 -16.64 6.81
CA MET A 213 -6.26 -16.28 5.40
C MET A 213 -5.79 -17.42 4.48
N GLY A 214 -6.62 -18.46 4.39
CA GLY A 214 -6.41 -19.64 3.54
C GLY A 214 -6.84 -19.44 2.09
N ALA A 215 -6.66 -20.49 1.28
CA ALA A 215 -6.98 -20.46 -0.16
C ALA A 215 -8.44 -20.12 -0.45
N ARG A 216 -9.39 -20.65 0.34
CA ARG A 216 -10.83 -20.33 0.19
C ARG A 216 -11.12 -18.85 0.45
N THR A 217 -10.59 -18.28 1.52
CA THR A 217 -10.70 -16.84 1.82
C THR A 217 -10.18 -15.98 0.66
N ARG A 218 -9.02 -16.33 0.08
CA ARG A 218 -8.45 -15.58 -1.06
C ARG A 218 -9.29 -15.72 -2.33
N SER A 219 -9.77 -16.92 -2.66
CA SER A 219 -10.68 -17.11 -3.78
C SER A 219 -11.96 -16.27 -3.63
N ALA A 220 -12.56 -16.26 -2.43
CA ALA A 220 -13.72 -15.45 -2.12
C ALA A 220 -13.44 -13.94 -2.23
N MET A 221 -12.24 -13.48 -1.83
CA MET A 221 -11.81 -12.09 -2.03
C MET A 221 -11.73 -11.73 -3.51
N VAL A 222 -11.13 -12.61 -4.34
CA VAL A 222 -11.01 -12.39 -5.78
C VAL A 222 -12.36 -12.36 -6.46
N GLU A 223 -13.29 -13.23 -6.06
CA GLU A 223 -14.66 -13.23 -6.57
C GLU A 223 -15.42 -11.95 -6.18
N ALA A 224 -15.25 -11.49 -4.94
CA ALA A 224 -15.97 -10.33 -4.43
C ALA A 224 -15.42 -8.99 -4.94
N LEU A 225 -14.10 -8.85 -4.99
CA LEU A 225 -13.39 -7.58 -5.23
C LEU A 225 -12.62 -7.54 -6.56
N GLY A 226 -12.52 -8.66 -7.28
CA GLY A 226 -11.79 -8.78 -8.54
C GLY A 226 -10.36 -9.34 -8.38
N PRO A 227 -9.63 -9.56 -9.48
CA PRO A 227 -8.33 -10.26 -9.49
C PRO A 227 -7.26 -9.58 -8.62
N SER A 228 -7.33 -8.26 -8.47
CA SER A 228 -6.39 -7.50 -7.63
C SER A 228 -6.58 -7.71 -6.12
N ALA A 229 -7.63 -8.43 -5.71
CA ALA A 229 -7.91 -8.68 -4.30
C ALA A 229 -6.93 -9.65 -3.64
N ASP A 230 -6.26 -10.52 -4.41
CA ASP A 230 -5.25 -11.45 -3.90
C ASP A 230 -4.06 -10.71 -3.24
N ASP A 231 -3.77 -9.49 -3.69
CA ASP A 231 -2.70 -8.64 -3.17
C ASP A 231 -3.13 -7.75 -1.99
N LEU A 232 -4.42 -7.75 -1.61
CA LEU A 232 -4.93 -6.93 -0.51
C LEU A 232 -4.67 -7.58 0.85
N SER A 233 -4.20 -6.79 1.81
CA SER A 233 -4.21 -7.21 3.21
C SER A 233 -5.65 -7.44 3.68
N ALA A 234 -5.85 -8.31 4.67
CA ALA A 234 -7.18 -8.57 5.22
C ALA A 234 -7.92 -7.29 5.66
N ARG A 235 -7.18 -6.33 6.22
CA ARG A 235 -7.72 -5.02 6.63
C ARG A 235 -8.20 -4.19 5.44
N ASN A 236 -7.42 -4.16 4.35
CA ASN A 236 -7.77 -3.38 3.16
C ASN A 236 -8.88 -4.05 2.36
N ALA A 237 -8.86 -5.37 2.25
CA ALA A 237 -9.93 -6.14 1.64
C ALA A 237 -11.23 -5.98 2.42
N PHE A 238 -11.17 -5.99 3.75
CA PHE A 238 -12.31 -5.70 4.61
C PHE A 238 -12.89 -4.31 4.33
N ALA A 239 -12.05 -3.27 4.34
CA ALA A 239 -12.50 -1.90 4.07
C ALA A 239 -13.12 -1.74 2.67
N ALA A 240 -12.52 -2.35 1.64
CA ALA A 240 -13.04 -2.32 0.29
C ALA A 240 -14.39 -3.06 0.16
N LEU A 241 -14.53 -4.19 0.84
CA LEU A 241 -15.75 -4.99 0.81
C LEU A 241 -16.88 -4.35 1.64
N SER A 242 -16.56 -3.78 2.80
CA SER A 242 -17.54 -3.12 3.67
C SER A 242 -18.15 -1.91 3.00
N GLY A 243 -17.36 -1.09 2.31
CA GLY A 243 -17.88 0.05 1.54
C GLY A 243 -18.89 -0.41 0.46
N ARG A 244 -18.64 -1.55 -0.20
CA ARG A 244 -19.53 -2.08 -1.25
C ARG A 244 -20.80 -2.76 -0.72
N LEU A 245 -20.71 -3.49 0.39
CA LEU A 245 -21.82 -4.30 0.91
C LEU A 245 -22.69 -3.56 1.93
N CYS A 246 -22.08 -2.64 2.68
CA CYS A 246 -22.70 -1.98 3.83
C CYS A 246 -23.10 -0.52 3.56
N GLY A 247 -22.60 0.08 2.46
CA GLY A 247 -22.97 1.42 2.01
C GLY A 247 -22.39 2.53 2.88
N GLU A 248 -21.32 3.16 2.40
CA GLU A 248 -20.95 4.54 2.75
C GLU A 248 -20.93 5.39 1.49
#